data_AF-A0A5C4JCN0-F1
#
_entry.id   AF-A0A5C4JCN0-F1
#
_cell.length_a   1.000
_cell.length_b   1.000
_cell.length_c   1.000
_cell.angle_alpha   90.00
_cell.angle_beta   90.00
_cell.angle_gamma   90.00
#
_symmetry.space_group_name_H-M   'P 1'
#
loop_
_entity.id
_entity.type
_entity.pdbx_description
1 polymer ?
#
loop_
_entity_poly.entity_id
_entity_poly.type
_entity_poly.pdbx_seq_one_letter_code
_entity_poly.pdbx_strand_id
1 'polypeptide(L)'
;MATEVIAPRRSRLVTQLLLVCGGAVLLNLVMRAVEDGLPSTPAAAASPAGRGLGEWVLWVLGDTNEAQFYKTSLGGIGLLLFAAAAHYAARRRLRARGFDIAYGTDLWPWLLAAAGLALLLSNLLWGWTLAPDLWQPTFVPFVSVAPSVVLVYGAGWRVALTAAGLGAVLTTPVSILVVEHFCTPLDLPVVIGNVTGMWVGALLAFLICRGLPW
;
A
#
# COMPACT_ATOMS: atom_id res chain seq x y z
N MET A 1 44.85 -16.89 8.43
CA MET A 1 44.09 -16.83 7.18
C MET A 1 43.36 -15.51 7.14
N ALA A 2 43.82 -14.55 6.32
CA ALA A 2 43.20 -13.24 6.19
C ALA A 2 42.17 -13.27 5.07
N THR A 3 40.92 -12.92 5.39
CA THR A 3 39.80 -12.86 4.45
C THR A 3 39.95 -11.61 3.58
N GLU A 4 40.24 -11.80 2.30
CA GLU A 4 40.34 -10.72 1.33
C GLU A 4 38.93 -10.18 1.02
N VAL A 5 38.63 -8.97 1.52
CA VAL A 5 37.39 -8.26 1.20
C VAL A 5 37.52 -7.70 -0.21
N ILE A 6 36.94 -8.40 -1.19
CA ILE A 6 36.86 -7.93 -2.57
C ILE A 6 35.95 -6.70 -2.62
N ALA A 7 36.55 -5.50 -2.62
CA ALA A 7 35.81 -4.27 -2.84
C ALA A 7 35.25 -4.24 -4.28
N PRO A 8 33.96 -3.91 -4.49
CA PRO A 8 33.39 -3.84 -5.83
C PRO A 8 34.10 -2.77 -6.67
N ARG A 9 34.56 -3.13 -7.89
CA ARG A 9 35.19 -2.21 -8.85
C ARG A 9 34.26 -1.03 -9.14
N ARG A 10 34.68 0.20 -8.78
CA ARG A 10 33.96 1.49 -9.00
C ARG A 10 33.33 1.65 -10.39
N SER A 11 33.91 1.08 -11.44
CA SER A 11 33.38 1.19 -12.81
C SER A 11 32.02 0.51 -13.02
N ARG A 12 31.75 -0.61 -12.33
CA ARG A 12 30.44 -1.29 -12.43
C ARG A 12 29.33 -0.45 -11.80
N LEU A 13 29.65 0.27 -10.72
CA LEU A 13 28.69 1.08 -9.98
C LEU A 13 28.30 2.34 -10.79
N VAL A 14 29.26 2.96 -11.48
CA VAL A 14 28.97 4.08 -12.39
C VAL A 14 28.12 3.64 -13.59
N THR A 15 28.44 2.51 -14.22
CA THR A 15 27.63 1.98 -15.32
C THR A 15 26.22 1.60 -14.86
N GLN A 16 26.07 0.99 -13.68
CA GLN A 16 24.76 0.67 -13.11
C GLN A 16 23.96 1.93 -12.80
N LEU A 17 24.57 2.94 -12.20
CA LEU A 17 23.91 4.23 -11.94
C LEU A 17 23.50 4.93 -13.23
N LEU A 18 24.34 4.95 -14.26
CA LEU A 18 24.01 5.54 -15.56
C LEU A 18 22.87 4.80 -16.26
N LEU A 19 22.84 3.46 -16.18
CA LEU A 19 21.74 2.67 -16.73
C LEU A 19 20.43 2.90 -15.97
N VAL A 20 20.48 2.98 -14.63
CA VAL A 20 19.30 3.24 -13.81
C VAL A 20 18.79 4.66 -14.03
N CYS A 21 19.66 5.66 -13.97
CA CYS A 21 19.29 7.05 -14.21
C CYS A 21 18.84 7.28 -15.65
N GLY A 22 19.56 6.74 -16.63
CA GLY A 22 19.18 6.82 -18.04
C GLY A 22 17.85 6.13 -18.33
N GLY A 23 17.62 4.96 -17.73
CA GLY A 23 16.35 4.24 -17.81
C GLY A 23 15.21 5.02 -17.16
N ALA A 24 15.44 5.64 -16.00
CA ALA A 24 14.44 6.47 -15.32
C ALA A 24 14.08 7.73 -16.13
N VAL A 25 15.08 8.39 -16.74
CA VAL A 25 14.86 9.55 -17.62
C VAL A 25 14.11 9.14 -18.88
N LEU A 26 14.49 8.04 -19.53
CA LEU A 26 13.79 7.51 -20.70
C LEU A 26 12.34 7.18 -20.36
N LEU A 27 12.10 6.51 -19.23
CA LEU A 27 10.76 6.20 -18.75
C LEU A 27 9.95 7.48 -18.52
N ASN A 28 10.54 8.51 -17.91
CA ASN A 28 9.88 9.80 -17.70
C ASN A 28 9.49 10.48 -19.04
N LEU A 29 10.39 10.47 -20.02
CA LEU A 29 10.12 11.05 -21.34
C LEU A 29 9.02 10.29 -22.08
N VAL A 30 9.02 8.96 -22.01
CA VAL A 30 7.95 8.12 -22.56
C VAL A 30 6.62 8.39 -21.86
N MET A 31 6.63 8.48 -20.52
CA MET A 31 5.41 8.79 -19.76
C MET A 31 4.83 10.16 -20.15
N ARG A 32 5.68 11.19 -20.30
CA ARG A 32 5.24 12.53 -20.76
C ARG A 32 4.68 12.50 -22.19
N ALA A 33 5.33 11.81 -23.11
CA ALA A 33 4.85 11.70 -24.49
C ALA A 33 3.50 10.96 -24.58
N VAL A 34 3.23 10.04 -23.65
CA VAL A 34 1.95 9.34 -23.54
C VAL A 34 0.90 10.21 -22.82
N GLU A 35 1.30 11.00 -21.82
CA GLU A 35 0.42 11.91 -21.07
C GLU A 35 -0.32 12.89 -21.98
N ASP A 36 0.38 13.47 -22.97
CA ASP A 36 -0.20 14.39 -23.95
C ASP A 36 -1.32 13.75 -24.80
N GLY A 37 -1.36 12.42 -24.91
CA GLY A 37 -2.35 11.66 -25.66
C GLY A 37 -3.42 10.99 -24.79
N LEU A 38 -3.33 11.07 -23.46
CA LEU A 38 -4.32 10.47 -22.57
C LEU A 38 -5.51 11.42 -22.41
N PRO A 39 -6.76 10.91 -22.47
CA PRO A 39 -7.92 11.72 -22.13
C PRO A 39 -7.74 12.23 -20.70
N SER A 40 -7.77 13.55 -20.52
CA SER A 40 -7.70 14.20 -19.21
C SER A 40 -8.85 13.67 -18.37
N THR A 41 -8.58 12.67 -17.55
CA THR A 41 -9.58 12.12 -16.64
C THR A 41 -9.77 13.21 -15.60
N PRO A 42 -10.98 13.74 -15.38
CA PRO A 42 -11.20 14.71 -14.33
C PRO A 42 -10.64 14.13 -13.04
N ALA A 43 -9.87 14.94 -12.29
CA ALA A 43 -9.29 14.56 -11.00
C ALA A 43 -10.32 13.71 -10.26
N ALA A 44 -10.03 12.40 -10.15
CA ALA A 44 -11.03 11.42 -9.72
C ALA A 44 -11.59 11.93 -8.39
N ALA A 45 -12.90 12.21 -8.41
CA ALA A 45 -13.57 13.01 -7.39
C ALA A 45 -13.19 12.59 -5.97
N ALA A 46 -13.17 13.59 -5.09
CA ALA A 46 -12.97 13.47 -3.65
C ALA A 46 -13.89 12.44 -2.96
N SER A 47 -14.91 11.91 -3.64
CA SER A 47 -15.80 10.88 -3.10
C SER A 47 -16.25 9.88 -4.17
N PRO A 48 -16.31 8.57 -3.85
CA PRO A 48 -16.95 7.55 -4.69
C PRO A 48 -18.49 7.54 -4.54
N ALA A 49 -19.07 8.38 -3.68
CA ALA A 49 -20.50 8.41 -3.41
C ALA A 49 -21.32 8.75 -4.67
N GLY A 50 -22.35 7.95 -4.97
CA GLY A 50 -23.25 8.14 -6.11
C GLY A 50 -22.75 7.60 -7.45
N ARG A 51 -21.60 6.90 -7.47
CA ARG A 51 -21.03 6.30 -8.68
C ARG A 51 -21.41 4.83 -8.87
N GLY A 52 -21.43 4.37 -10.11
CA GLY A 52 -21.70 2.95 -10.45
C GLY A 52 -20.61 2.01 -9.93
N LEU A 53 -20.93 0.71 -9.79
CA LEU A 53 -20.03 -0.30 -9.22
C LEU A 53 -18.63 -0.34 -9.87
N GLY A 54 -18.54 -0.14 -11.20
CA GLY A 54 -17.25 -0.14 -11.91
C GLY A 54 -16.33 1.00 -11.49
N GLU A 55 -16.87 2.20 -11.27
CA GLU A 55 -16.10 3.36 -10.84
C GLU A 55 -15.66 3.23 -9.38
N TRP A 56 -16.50 2.63 -8.54
CA TRP A 56 -16.13 2.31 -7.16
C TRP A 56 -14.96 1.30 -7.10
N VAL A 57 -14.97 0.27 -7.96
CA VAL A 57 -13.85 -0.67 -8.07
C VAL A 57 -12.57 0.04 -8.50
N LEU A 58 -12.63 0.91 -9.51
CA LEU A 58 -11.46 1.69 -9.94
C LEU A 58 -10.95 2.63 -8.85
N TRP A 59 -11.85 3.19 -8.03
CA TRP A 59 -11.50 4.02 -6.88
C TRP A 59 -10.78 3.21 -5.80
N VAL A 60 -11.29 2.03 -5.42
CA VAL A 60 -10.66 1.12 -4.46
C VAL A 60 -9.28 0.66 -4.97
N LEU A 61 -9.15 0.39 -6.27
CA LEU A 61 -7.86 0.07 -6.87
C LEU A 61 -6.88 1.24 -6.78
N GLY A 62 -7.36 2.48 -6.92
CA GLY A 62 -6.55 3.68 -6.71
C GLY A 62 -6.07 3.82 -5.25
N ASP A 63 -6.86 3.42 -4.25
CA ASP A 63 -6.42 3.49 -2.84
C ASP A 63 -5.16 2.67 -2.56
N THR A 64 -4.86 1.66 -3.38
CA THR A 64 -3.68 0.79 -3.18
C THR A 64 -2.35 1.50 -3.44
N ASN A 65 -2.35 2.63 -4.18
CA ASN A 65 -1.15 3.42 -4.47
C ASN A 65 -1.18 4.83 -3.88
N GLU A 66 -2.23 5.16 -3.13
CA GLU A 66 -2.48 6.50 -2.61
C GLU A 66 -1.72 6.76 -1.31
N ALA A 67 -0.38 6.70 -1.38
CA ALA A 67 0.43 6.90 -0.19
C ALA A 67 0.38 8.33 0.33
N GLN A 68 0.13 9.37 -0.52
CA GLN A 68 -0.32 10.72 -0.10
C GLN A 68 -0.78 11.74 -1.19
N PHE A 69 -0.56 11.63 -2.52
CA PHE A 69 -0.98 12.75 -3.43
C PHE A 69 -1.44 12.42 -4.86
N TYR A 70 -1.14 11.25 -5.43
CA TYR A 70 -1.55 10.92 -6.80
C TYR A 70 -2.26 9.58 -6.86
N LYS A 71 -3.53 9.57 -6.44
CA LYS A 71 -4.43 8.44 -6.63
C LYS A 71 -4.58 8.17 -8.12
N THR A 72 -4.13 7.01 -8.56
CA THR A 72 -4.35 6.58 -9.95
C THR A 72 -4.78 5.12 -9.99
N SER A 73 -5.94 4.85 -10.56
CA SER A 73 -6.43 3.47 -10.73
C SER A 73 -5.46 2.63 -11.56
N LEU A 74 -4.89 3.21 -12.62
CA LEU A 74 -3.87 2.55 -13.45
C LEU A 74 -2.61 2.20 -12.67
N GLY A 75 -2.13 3.11 -11.80
CA GLY A 75 -0.97 2.84 -10.97
C GLY A 75 -1.23 1.75 -9.93
N GLY A 76 -2.44 1.69 -9.35
CA GLY A 76 -2.85 0.63 -8.44
C GLY A 76 -2.94 -0.73 -9.13
N ILE A 77 -3.55 -0.78 -10.32
CA ILE A 77 -3.57 -1.98 -11.18
C ILE A 77 -2.14 -2.43 -11.49
N GLY A 78 -1.29 -1.51 -11.94
CA GLY A 78 0.11 -1.79 -12.23
C GLY A 78 0.85 -2.36 -11.03
N LEU A 79 0.71 -1.74 -9.86
CA LEU A 79 1.33 -2.20 -8.62
C LEU A 79 0.92 -3.64 -8.28
N LEU A 80 -0.39 -3.95 -8.33
CA LEU A 80 -0.89 -5.29 -8.02
C LEU A 80 -0.45 -6.33 -9.06
N LEU A 81 -0.46 -5.99 -10.35
CA LEU A 81 -0.02 -6.89 -11.42
C LEU A 81 1.47 -7.20 -11.34
N PHE A 82 2.31 -6.17 -11.14
CA PHE A 82 3.75 -6.37 -11.00
C PHE A 82 4.11 -7.09 -9.69
N ALA A 83 3.36 -6.86 -8.61
CA ALA A 83 3.50 -7.63 -7.39
C ALA A 83 3.13 -9.12 -7.60
N ALA A 84 2.05 -9.41 -8.34
CA ALA A 84 1.68 -10.78 -8.70
C ALA A 84 2.74 -11.45 -9.58
N ALA A 85 3.30 -10.72 -10.55
CA ALA A 85 4.37 -11.20 -11.40
C ALA A 85 5.65 -11.48 -10.60
N ALA A 86 6.02 -10.59 -9.67
CA ALA A 86 7.15 -10.78 -8.77
C ALA A 86 6.95 -12.00 -7.86
N HIS A 87 5.74 -12.18 -7.31
CA HIS A 87 5.37 -13.36 -6.52
C HIS A 87 5.53 -14.65 -7.31
N TYR A 88 4.99 -14.66 -8.53
CA TYR A 88 5.09 -15.81 -9.43
C TYR A 88 6.54 -16.13 -9.78
N ALA A 89 7.33 -15.11 -10.14
CA ALA A 89 8.74 -15.28 -10.45
C ALA A 89 9.55 -15.81 -9.25
N ALA A 90 9.25 -15.34 -8.04
CA ALA A 90 9.86 -15.81 -6.80
C ALA A 90 9.53 -17.28 -6.54
N ARG A 91 8.25 -17.67 -6.63
CA ARG A 91 7.80 -19.07 -6.47
C ARG A 91 8.41 -20.03 -7.48
N ARG A 92 8.55 -19.59 -8.74
CA ARG A 92 9.15 -20.36 -9.82
C ARG A 92 10.69 -20.34 -9.82
N ARG A 93 11.31 -19.63 -8.86
CA ARG A 93 12.77 -19.45 -8.75
C ARG A 93 13.40 -18.98 -10.06
N LEU A 94 12.73 -18.07 -10.77
CA LEU A 94 13.24 -17.54 -12.03
C LEU A 94 14.53 -16.74 -11.78
N ARG A 95 15.48 -16.82 -12.71
CA ARG A 95 16.74 -16.06 -12.63
C ARG A 95 16.52 -14.54 -12.58
N ALA A 96 15.45 -14.04 -13.17
CA ALA A 96 15.09 -12.63 -13.23
C ALA A 96 14.13 -12.17 -12.10
N ARG A 97 13.96 -12.97 -11.03
CA ARG A 97 12.99 -12.66 -9.96
C ARG A 97 13.28 -11.41 -9.13
N GLY A 98 14.50 -10.87 -9.21
CA GLY A 98 14.92 -9.74 -8.37
C GLY A 98 14.99 -10.13 -6.89
N PHE A 99 14.30 -9.35 -6.03
CA PHE A 99 14.18 -9.60 -4.61
C PHE A 99 12.85 -10.29 -4.28
N ASP A 100 12.86 -11.16 -3.27
CA ASP A 100 11.65 -11.85 -2.83
C ASP A 100 10.72 -10.86 -2.09
N ILE A 101 9.46 -10.80 -2.51
CA ILE A 101 8.43 -10.01 -1.83
C ILE A 101 7.84 -10.79 -0.65
N ALA A 102 7.09 -10.12 0.23
CA ALA A 102 6.54 -10.72 1.45
C ALA A 102 7.63 -11.42 2.31
N TYR A 103 8.83 -10.84 2.37
CA TYR A 103 9.99 -11.38 3.08
C TYR A 103 10.37 -12.82 2.65
N GLY A 104 9.98 -13.26 1.44
CA GLY A 104 10.22 -14.63 0.97
C GLY A 104 9.37 -15.71 1.62
N THR A 105 8.31 -15.34 2.35
CA THR A 105 7.45 -16.26 3.11
C THR A 105 6.36 -16.95 2.28
N ASP A 106 6.26 -16.63 0.98
CA ASP A 106 5.16 -17.04 0.09
C ASP A 106 3.75 -16.55 0.51
N LEU A 107 3.65 -15.68 1.51
CA LEU A 107 2.38 -15.19 2.07
C LEU A 107 1.70 -14.08 1.25
N TRP A 108 2.28 -13.65 0.12
CA TRP A 108 1.77 -12.51 -0.66
C TRP A 108 0.27 -12.61 -1.03
N PRO A 109 -0.29 -13.77 -1.42
CA PRO A 109 -1.72 -13.87 -1.70
C PRO A 109 -2.58 -13.59 -0.46
N TRP A 110 -2.13 -14.03 0.73
CA TRP A 110 -2.83 -13.80 1.99
C TRP A 110 -2.68 -12.35 2.47
N LEU A 111 -1.51 -11.76 2.25
CA LEU A 111 -1.26 -10.33 2.46
C LEU A 111 -2.24 -9.49 1.64
N LEU A 112 -2.35 -9.75 0.33
CA LEU A 112 -3.25 -9.03 -0.56
C LEU A 112 -4.72 -9.23 -0.16
N ALA A 113 -5.12 -10.46 0.16
CA ALA A 113 -6.49 -10.75 0.60
C ALA A 113 -6.85 -10.00 1.89
N ALA A 114 -6.00 -10.07 2.92
CA ALA A 114 -6.25 -9.40 4.19
C ALA A 114 -6.23 -7.87 4.06
N ALA A 115 -5.24 -7.32 3.35
CA ALA A 115 -5.12 -5.89 3.08
C ALA A 115 -6.31 -5.36 2.28
N GLY A 116 -6.69 -6.05 1.20
CA GLY A 116 -7.85 -5.72 0.38
C GLY A 116 -9.14 -5.77 1.19
N LEU A 117 -9.34 -6.81 1.99
CA LEU A 117 -10.50 -6.91 2.88
C LEU A 117 -10.52 -5.80 3.93
N ALA A 118 -9.36 -5.42 4.49
CA ALA A 118 -9.26 -4.31 5.44
C ALA A 118 -9.68 -2.98 4.82
N LEU A 119 -9.23 -2.71 3.59
CA LEU A 119 -9.61 -1.54 2.81
C LEU A 119 -11.13 -1.54 2.56
N LEU A 120 -11.67 -2.63 2.03
CA LEU A 120 -13.11 -2.76 1.74
C LEU A 120 -13.97 -2.59 3.00
N LEU A 121 -13.58 -3.25 4.09
CA LEU A 121 -14.28 -3.17 5.36
C LEU A 121 -14.17 -1.77 5.97
N SER A 122 -13.00 -1.12 5.86
CA SER A 122 -12.86 0.26 6.29
C SER A 122 -13.77 1.19 5.49
N ASN A 123 -13.90 0.98 4.18
CA ASN A 123 -14.77 1.79 3.34
C ASN A 123 -16.25 1.56 3.67
N LEU A 124 -16.62 0.35 4.07
CA LEU A 124 -17.98 0.03 4.47
C LEU A 124 -18.33 0.60 5.85
N LEU A 125 -17.43 0.49 6.83
CA LEU A 125 -17.66 0.95 8.21
C LEU A 125 -17.55 2.46 8.34
N TRP A 126 -16.59 3.06 7.63
CA TRP A 126 -16.25 4.48 7.75
C TRP A 126 -16.59 5.28 6.49
N GLY A 127 -17.31 4.70 5.52
CA GLY A 127 -17.61 5.39 4.25
C GLY A 127 -18.42 6.69 4.39
N TRP A 128 -19.06 6.92 5.54
CA TRP A 128 -19.68 8.20 5.88
C TRP A 128 -18.65 9.35 6.00
N THR A 129 -17.38 9.03 6.27
CA THR A 129 -16.25 9.98 6.32
C THR A 129 -15.72 10.38 4.94
N LEU A 130 -16.28 9.84 3.86
CA LEU A 130 -16.02 10.25 2.47
C LEU A 130 -17.04 11.28 1.96
N ALA A 131 -17.77 11.95 2.85
CA ALA A 131 -18.60 13.09 2.49
C ALA A 131 -17.74 14.24 1.93
N PRO A 132 -18.29 15.15 1.09
CA PRO A 132 -17.51 16.19 0.41
C PRO A 132 -16.68 17.12 1.32
N ASP A 133 -17.06 17.23 2.58
CA ASP A 133 -16.44 18.04 3.63
C ASP A 133 -15.60 17.23 4.63
N LEU A 134 -15.58 15.90 4.48
CA LEU A 134 -14.85 14.98 5.34
C LEU A 134 -13.72 14.30 4.56
N TRP A 135 -12.85 13.62 5.30
CA TRP A 135 -11.70 12.95 4.73
C TRP A 135 -11.41 11.63 5.45
N GLN A 136 -10.94 10.63 4.67
CA GLN A 136 -10.61 9.30 5.17
C GLN A 136 -9.23 8.84 4.67
N PRO A 137 -8.40 8.23 5.53
CA PRO A 137 -7.12 7.63 5.13
C PRO A 137 -7.32 6.21 4.61
N THR A 138 -7.88 6.07 3.41
CA THR A 138 -8.22 4.78 2.79
C THR A 138 -7.01 3.87 2.56
N PHE A 139 -5.84 4.44 2.27
CA PHE A 139 -4.58 3.72 2.12
C PHE A 139 -4.09 3.05 3.43
N VAL A 140 -4.33 3.68 4.58
CA VAL A 140 -3.81 3.24 5.89
C VAL A 140 -4.23 1.81 6.28
N PRO A 141 -5.52 1.42 6.23
CA PRO A 141 -5.94 0.05 6.55
C PRO A 141 -5.37 -0.99 5.57
N PHE A 142 -5.06 -0.61 4.33
CA PHE A 142 -4.48 -1.49 3.32
C PHE A 142 -3.01 -1.84 3.65
N VAL A 143 -2.20 -0.88 4.09
CA VAL A 143 -0.73 -1.08 4.20
C VAL A 143 -0.18 -1.36 5.59
N SER A 144 -1.01 -1.38 6.63
CA SER A 144 -0.52 -1.36 8.02
C SER A 144 -0.78 -2.65 8.81
N VAL A 145 -1.85 -2.70 9.60
CA VAL A 145 -2.15 -3.77 10.56
C VAL A 145 -2.42 -5.08 9.85
N ALA A 146 -3.31 -5.08 8.85
CA ALA A 146 -3.72 -6.29 8.16
C ALA A 146 -2.53 -7.08 7.56
N PRO A 147 -1.64 -6.45 6.77
CA PRO A 147 -0.48 -7.16 6.25
C PRO A 147 0.50 -7.60 7.35
N SER A 148 0.67 -6.79 8.40
CA SER A 148 1.57 -7.12 9.52
C SER A 148 1.12 -8.35 10.30
N VAL A 149 -0.20 -8.48 10.57
CA VAL A 149 -0.77 -9.63 11.27
C VAL A 149 -0.58 -10.91 10.44
N VAL A 150 -0.83 -10.86 9.13
CA VAL A 150 -0.60 -12.03 8.25
C VAL A 150 0.87 -12.46 8.26
N LEU A 151 1.81 -11.52 8.24
CA LEU A 151 3.24 -11.86 8.28
C LEU A 151 3.68 -12.51 9.59
N VAL A 152 3.08 -12.11 10.71
CA VAL A 152 3.44 -12.64 12.04
C VAL A 152 2.74 -13.97 12.33
N TYR A 153 1.47 -14.09 11.97
CA TYR A 153 0.64 -15.24 12.35
C TYR A 153 0.37 -16.23 11.20
N GLY A 154 0.82 -15.91 9.99
CA GLY A 154 0.84 -16.83 8.85
C GLY A 154 -0.41 -16.78 7.96
N ALA A 155 -0.57 -17.85 7.19
CA ALA A 155 -1.64 -18.00 6.20
C ALA A 155 -2.96 -18.48 6.81
N GLY A 156 -4.08 -18.11 6.19
CA GLY A 156 -5.39 -18.70 6.45
C GLY A 156 -6.51 -17.68 6.57
N TRP A 157 -7.74 -18.11 6.29
CA TRP A 157 -8.92 -17.24 6.34
C TRP A 157 -9.20 -16.68 7.74
N ARG A 158 -8.97 -17.48 8.79
CA ARG A 158 -9.10 -17.00 10.18
C ARG A 158 -8.15 -15.82 10.45
N VAL A 159 -6.89 -15.94 10.02
CA VAL A 159 -5.88 -14.88 10.16
C VAL A 159 -6.26 -13.67 9.31
N ALA A 160 -6.59 -13.88 8.04
CA ALA A 160 -6.91 -12.81 7.10
C ALA A 160 -8.13 -11.99 7.51
N LEU A 161 -9.21 -12.64 7.96
CA LEU A 161 -10.43 -11.96 8.42
C LEU A 161 -10.19 -11.19 9.72
N THR A 162 -9.46 -11.78 10.67
CA THR A 162 -9.08 -11.11 11.92
C THR A 162 -8.20 -9.89 11.64
N ALA A 163 -7.18 -10.06 10.79
CA ALA A 163 -6.27 -9.02 10.35
C ALA A 163 -7.02 -7.87 9.66
N ALA A 164 -7.96 -8.19 8.77
CA ALA A 164 -8.79 -7.22 8.08
C ALA A 164 -9.69 -6.44 9.03
N GLY A 165 -10.35 -7.14 9.96
CA GLY A 165 -11.20 -6.55 11.00
C GLY A 165 -10.41 -5.57 11.88
N LEU A 166 -9.29 -6.02 12.43
CA LEU A 166 -8.42 -5.19 13.27
C LEU A 166 -7.88 -3.98 12.49
N GLY A 167 -7.46 -4.17 11.24
CA GLY A 167 -6.99 -3.09 10.39
C GLY A 167 -8.05 -2.01 10.17
N ALA A 168 -9.25 -2.41 9.73
CA ALA A 168 -10.35 -1.49 9.46
C ALA A 168 -10.86 -0.76 10.71
N VAL A 169 -10.93 -1.45 11.86
CA VAL A 169 -11.50 -0.90 13.10
C VAL A 169 -10.50 -0.03 13.86
N LEU A 170 -9.20 -0.31 13.78
CA LEU A 170 -8.21 0.41 14.58
C LEU A 170 -7.54 1.53 13.80
N THR A 171 -7.12 1.28 12.57
CA THR A 171 -6.17 2.19 11.90
C THR A 171 -6.86 3.43 11.33
N THR A 172 -8.03 3.26 10.71
CA THR A 172 -8.82 4.34 10.13
C THR A 172 -9.30 5.35 11.17
N PRO A 173 -10.04 4.97 12.23
CA PRO A 173 -10.52 5.96 13.19
C PRO A 173 -9.41 6.63 13.98
N VAL A 174 -8.33 5.91 14.33
CA VAL A 174 -7.18 6.55 15.01
C VAL A 174 -6.53 7.59 14.10
N SER A 175 -6.36 7.29 12.81
CA SER A 175 -5.80 8.25 11.86
C SER A 175 -6.70 9.49 11.73
N ILE A 176 -8.02 9.31 11.59
CA ILE A 176 -8.99 10.42 11.53
C ILE A 176 -8.92 11.27 12.81
N LEU A 177 -8.96 10.65 13.98
CA LEU A 177 -8.89 11.35 15.27
C LEU A 177 -7.61 12.19 15.38
N VAL A 178 -6.46 11.63 15.01
CA VAL A 178 -5.19 12.35 15.09
C VAL A 178 -5.14 13.50 14.08
N VAL A 179 -5.63 13.28 12.86
CA VAL A 179 -5.67 14.33 11.84
C VAL A 179 -6.56 15.48 12.30
N GLU A 180 -7.80 15.20 12.70
CA GLU A 180 -8.78 16.22 13.05
C GLU A 180 -8.45 16.97 14.35
N HIS A 181 -7.93 16.28 15.38
CA HIS A 181 -7.72 16.87 16.71
C HIS A 181 -6.30 17.38 16.93
N PHE A 182 -5.31 16.93 16.14
CA PHE A 182 -3.92 17.35 16.30
C PHE A 182 -3.34 17.95 15.03
N CYS A 183 -3.48 17.31 13.87
CA CYS A 183 -2.86 17.85 12.66
C CYS A 183 -3.54 19.12 12.17
N THR A 184 -4.87 19.12 12.03
CA THR A 184 -5.63 20.27 11.54
C THR A 184 -5.50 21.50 12.44
N PRO A 185 -5.60 21.41 13.79
CA PRO A 185 -5.48 22.59 14.65
C PRO A 185 -4.06 23.17 14.71
N LEU A 186 -3.03 22.35 14.43
CA LEU A 186 -1.62 22.74 14.46
C LEU A 186 -1.03 23.00 13.06
N ASP A 187 -1.87 22.97 12.02
CA ASP A 187 -1.47 23.10 10.61
C ASP A 187 -0.33 22.13 10.21
N LEU A 188 -0.41 20.90 10.70
CA LEU A 188 0.57 19.85 10.44
C LEU A 188 0.19 18.99 9.22
N PRO A 189 1.18 18.47 8.48
CA PRO A 189 0.93 17.54 7.39
C PRO A 189 0.14 16.29 7.81
N VAL A 190 -0.88 15.94 7.03
CA VAL A 190 -1.77 14.78 7.25
C VAL A 190 -1.01 13.45 7.37
N VAL A 191 0.19 13.35 6.77
CA VAL A 191 1.05 12.16 6.88
C VAL A 191 1.34 11.78 8.32
N ILE A 192 1.45 12.77 9.22
CA ILE A 192 1.72 12.55 10.63
C ILE A 192 0.55 11.79 11.26
N GLY A 193 -0.69 12.18 10.97
CA GLY A 193 -1.87 11.49 11.46
C GLY A 193 -1.99 10.06 10.91
N ASN A 194 -1.70 9.87 9.62
CA ASN A 194 -1.71 8.54 8.99
C ASN A 194 -0.70 7.59 9.61
N VAL A 195 0.56 8.01 9.66
CA VAL A 195 1.63 7.20 10.25
C VAL A 195 1.35 6.95 11.72
N THR A 196 0.77 7.93 12.43
CA THR A 196 0.33 7.75 13.81
C THR A 196 -0.73 6.68 13.97
N GLY A 197 -1.79 6.71 13.15
CA GLY A 197 -2.80 5.66 13.16
C GLY A 197 -2.25 4.28 12.76
N MET A 198 -1.25 4.22 11.88
CA MET A 198 -0.58 2.96 11.54
C MET A 198 0.14 2.33 12.73
N TRP A 199 1.01 3.07 13.43
CA TRP A 199 1.78 2.49 14.54
C TRP A 199 0.93 2.27 15.80
N VAL A 200 0.02 3.19 16.13
CA VAL A 200 -0.91 3.02 17.26
C VAL A 200 -1.84 1.84 16.99
N GLY A 201 -2.42 1.75 15.78
CA GLY A 201 -3.26 0.65 15.36
C GLY A 201 -2.53 -0.69 15.43
N ALA A 202 -1.26 -0.73 15.03
CA ALA A 202 -0.42 -1.92 15.16
C ALA A 202 -0.21 -2.32 16.63
N LEU A 203 0.14 -1.39 17.53
CA LEU A 203 0.30 -1.71 18.95
C LEU A 203 -0.97 -2.31 19.56
N LEU A 204 -2.12 -1.71 19.29
CA LEU A 204 -3.42 -2.19 19.78
C LEU A 204 -3.77 -3.55 19.17
N ALA A 205 -3.61 -3.71 17.86
CA ALA A 205 -3.87 -4.97 17.16
C ALA A 205 -3.01 -6.09 17.71
N PHE A 206 -1.70 -5.87 17.85
CA PHE A 206 -0.79 -6.89 18.36
C PHE A 206 -1.05 -7.22 19.84
N LEU A 207 -1.50 -6.26 20.66
CA LEU A 207 -1.95 -6.54 22.02
C LEU A 207 -3.16 -7.49 22.03
N ILE A 208 -4.16 -7.24 21.19
CA ILE A 208 -5.34 -8.10 21.04
C ILE A 208 -4.92 -9.49 20.52
N CYS A 209 -4.07 -9.51 19.50
CA CYS A 209 -3.60 -10.73 18.87
C CYS A 209 -2.91 -11.70 19.85
N ARG A 210 -2.26 -11.20 20.91
CA ARG A 210 -1.64 -12.07 21.93
C ARG A 210 -2.65 -12.95 22.68
N GLY A 211 -3.92 -12.54 22.74
CA GLY A 211 -4.99 -13.29 23.40
C GLY A 211 -5.79 -14.22 22.48
N LEU A 212 -5.51 -14.22 21.17
CA LEU A 212 -6.29 -15.01 20.20
C LEU A 212 -5.69 -16.42 20.00
N PRO A 213 -6.55 -17.44 19.80
CA PRO A 213 -6.10 -18.80 19.49
C PRO A 213 -5.79 -18.91 18.00
N TRP A 214 -4.53 -18.67 17.62
CA TRP A 214 -4.04 -18.77 16.24
C TRP A 214 -4.13 -20.19 15.72
#